data_AF-A0A7X3BXS7-F1
#
_entry.id   AF-A0A7X3BXS7-F1
#
_cell.length_a   1.000
_cell.length_b   1.000
_cell.length_c   1.000
_cell.angle_alpha   90.00
_cell.angle_beta   90.00
_cell.angle_gamma   90.00
#
_symmetry.space_group_name_H-M   'P 1'
#
loop_
_entity.id
_entity.type
_entity.pdbx_description
1 polymer ?
#
loop_
_entity_poly.entity_id
_entity_poly.type
_entity_poly.pdbx_seq_one_letter_code
_entity_poly.pdbx_strand_id
1 'polypeptide(L)'
;YDLLARIHQDLLDNKGRQVDFEVLDNLLERLKDVSSDKVKLVDDILAFLAPIRHPERLGKPNAQITYTDDEIQVAKLAGKYTTEDGYIFDPRDITSDEGDAYVTPHMTHSHWIKKDSLSEAERAAAQAYAKEKGLTPPSTDHQDSGNTEAKGAEAIYNRVKAAKKVPLDRMPYNLQYTVEVKNGSLIIPHYDHYHNIKFEWFDEGLYEAPKGYTLEDLLATVKYYVEHPNERPHSDNGFGNASDHV
;
A
#
# COMPACT_ATOMS: atom_id res chain seq x y z
N TYR A 1 19.14 -16.95 5.44
CA TYR A 1 19.68 -18.31 5.26
C TYR A 1 18.55 -19.32 5.11
N ASP A 2 17.58 -19.35 6.02
CA ASP A 2 16.46 -20.31 5.99
C ASP A 2 15.67 -20.31 4.66
N LEU A 3 15.40 -19.13 4.08
CA LEU A 3 14.73 -19.04 2.78
C LEU A 3 15.52 -19.72 1.67
N LEU A 4 16.85 -19.54 1.61
CA LEU A 4 17.71 -20.20 0.61
C LEU A 4 17.78 -21.71 0.82
N ALA A 5 17.78 -22.16 2.09
CA ALA A 5 17.72 -23.58 2.41
C ALA A 5 16.40 -24.21 1.96
N ARG A 6 15.28 -23.49 2.10
CA ARG A 6 13.98 -23.92 1.56
C ARG A 6 14.00 -24.00 0.02
N ILE A 7 14.55 -22.99 -0.67
CA ILE A 7 14.70 -23.04 -2.14
C ILE A 7 15.53 -24.24 -2.58
N HIS A 8 16.62 -24.57 -1.85
CA HIS A 8 17.42 -25.75 -2.15
C HIS A 8 16.58 -27.03 -2.08
N GLN A 9 15.76 -27.18 -1.03
CA GLN A 9 14.87 -28.32 -0.87
C GLN A 9 13.81 -28.37 -1.98
N ASP A 10 13.21 -27.23 -2.32
CA ASP A 10 12.23 -27.15 -3.41
C ASP A 10 12.84 -27.57 -4.75
N LEU A 11 14.10 -27.20 -5.03
CA LEU A 11 14.81 -27.66 -6.23
C LEU A 11 15.05 -29.18 -6.20
N LEU A 12 15.42 -29.77 -5.07
CA LEU A 12 15.58 -31.22 -4.95
C LEU A 12 14.27 -31.96 -5.21
N ASP A 13 13.19 -31.51 -4.57
CA ASP A 13 11.87 -32.13 -4.66
C ASP A 13 11.29 -32.06 -6.08
N ASN A 14 11.60 -30.97 -6.80
CA ASN A 14 11.12 -30.73 -8.16
C ASN A 14 12.11 -31.16 -9.26
N LYS A 15 13.20 -31.86 -8.93
CA LYS A 15 14.25 -32.27 -9.89
C LYS A 15 14.80 -31.09 -10.70
N GLY A 16 15.11 -30.00 -10.00
CA GLY A 16 15.72 -28.79 -10.55
C GLY A 16 16.98 -29.08 -11.35
N ARG A 17 17.31 -28.18 -12.29
CA ARG A 17 18.46 -28.36 -13.17
C ARG A 17 19.73 -27.97 -12.43
N GLN A 18 20.87 -28.53 -12.84
CA GLN A 18 22.19 -28.17 -12.28
C GLN A 18 22.43 -26.65 -12.27
N VAL A 19 22.03 -25.94 -13.33
CA VAL A 19 22.14 -24.48 -13.43
C VAL A 19 21.32 -23.74 -12.36
N ASP A 20 20.19 -24.30 -11.92
CA ASP A 20 19.37 -23.67 -10.87
C ASP A 20 20.07 -23.78 -9.50
N PHE A 21 20.76 -24.90 -9.24
CA PHE A 21 21.61 -25.05 -8.05
C PHE A 21 22.82 -24.10 -8.09
N GLU A 22 23.47 -23.93 -9.25
CA GLU A 22 24.58 -23.00 -9.42
C GLU A 22 24.17 -21.53 -9.15
N VAL A 23 22.96 -21.15 -9.59
CA VAL A 23 22.39 -19.83 -9.27
C VAL A 23 22.17 -19.68 -7.77
N LEU A 24 21.62 -20.71 -7.11
CA LEU A 24 21.41 -20.69 -5.67
C LEU A 24 22.72 -20.56 -4.89
N ASP A 25 23.77 -21.27 -5.31
CA ASP A 25 25.10 -21.17 -4.71
C ASP A 25 25.67 -19.76 -4.86
N ASN A 26 25.47 -19.10 -6.01
CA ASN A 26 25.89 -17.71 -6.20
C ASN A 26 25.15 -16.74 -5.26
N LEU A 27 23.84 -16.91 -5.09
CA LEU A 27 23.05 -16.12 -4.14
C LEU A 27 23.53 -16.32 -2.70
N LEU A 28 23.90 -17.55 -2.34
CA LEU A 28 24.45 -17.86 -1.02
C LEU A 28 25.82 -17.21 -0.80
N GLU A 29 26.72 -17.21 -1.79
CA GLU A 29 28.02 -16.54 -1.68
C GLU A 29 27.86 -15.02 -1.52
N ARG A 30 26.96 -14.40 -2.29
CA ARG A 30 26.61 -12.98 -2.12
C ARG A 30 26.01 -12.69 -0.75
N LEU A 31 25.23 -13.61 -0.19
CA LEU A 31 24.69 -13.45 1.17
C LEU A 31 25.81 -13.41 2.22
N LYS A 32 26.83 -14.26 2.08
CA LYS A 32 28.00 -14.32 2.99
C LYS A 32 28.89 -13.09 2.88
N ASP A 33 29.00 -12.49 1.70
CA ASP A 33 29.80 -11.29 1.48
C ASP A 33 29.15 -10.07 2.14
N VAL A 34 29.82 -9.52 3.16
CA VAL A 34 29.34 -8.33 3.89
C VAL A 34 29.28 -7.08 3.01
N SER A 35 30.11 -7.01 1.97
CA SER A 35 30.17 -5.87 1.05
C SER A 35 29.11 -5.89 -0.04
N SER A 36 28.36 -6.99 -0.18
CA SER A 36 27.34 -7.12 -1.21
C SER A 36 26.18 -6.15 -0.99
N ASP A 37 25.62 -5.61 -2.07
CA ASP A 37 24.33 -4.92 -2.05
C ASP A 37 23.20 -5.88 -1.62
N LYS A 38 22.69 -5.71 -0.39
CA LYS A 38 21.66 -6.57 0.19
C LYS A 38 20.28 -6.31 -0.40
N VAL A 39 19.99 -5.09 -0.87
CA VAL A 39 18.72 -4.77 -1.55
C VAL A 39 18.66 -5.54 -2.85
N LYS A 40 19.69 -5.39 -3.69
CA LYS A 40 19.77 -6.12 -4.96
C LYS A 40 19.80 -7.64 -4.77
N LEU A 41 20.47 -8.12 -3.72
CA LEU A 41 20.46 -9.55 -3.39
C LEU A 41 19.05 -10.05 -3.11
N VAL A 42 18.25 -9.32 -2.33
CA VAL A 42 16.87 -9.73 -2.07
C VAL A 42 16.03 -9.72 -3.35
N ASP A 43 16.17 -8.70 -4.19
CA ASP A 43 15.46 -8.66 -5.49
C ASP A 43 15.78 -9.89 -6.34
N ASP A 44 17.07 -10.26 -6.42
CA ASP A 44 17.50 -11.42 -7.19
C ASP A 44 17.02 -12.74 -6.55
N ILE A 45 16.95 -12.84 -5.21
CA ILE A 45 16.38 -14.00 -4.49
C ILE A 45 14.88 -14.14 -4.78
N LEU A 46 14.10 -13.05 -4.67
CA LEU A 46 12.66 -13.07 -4.91
C LEU A 46 12.34 -13.41 -6.36
N ALA A 47 13.09 -12.84 -7.31
CA ALA A 47 12.94 -13.16 -8.73
C ALA A 47 13.27 -14.62 -9.05
N PHE A 48 14.27 -15.19 -8.38
CA PHE A 48 14.62 -16.61 -8.53
C PHE A 48 13.58 -17.55 -7.91
N LEU A 49 13.06 -17.20 -6.73
CA LEU A 49 12.09 -18.01 -5.99
C LEU A 49 10.71 -18.01 -6.66
N ALA A 50 10.30 -16.88 -7.26
CA ALA A 50 8.97 -16.72 -7.85
C ALA A 50 8.55 -17.85 -8.80
N PRO A 51 9.31 -18.23 -9.86
CA PRO A 51 8.91 -19.31 -10.75
C PRO A 51 8.95 -20.71 -10.11
N ILE A 52 9.67 -20.89 -9.00
CA ILE A 52 9.84 -22.19 -8.32
C ILE A 52 8.68 -22.46 -7.37
N ARG A 53 8.36 -21.48 -6.50
CA ARG A 53 7.36 -21.65 -5.43
C ARG A 53 6.02 -21.00 -5.75
N HIS A 54 6.02 -20.05 -6.67
CA HIS A 54 4.85 -19.22 -6.97
C HIS A 54 4.59 -19.11 -8.48
N PRO A 55 4.44 -20.24 -9.20
CA PRO A 55 4.18 -20.21 -10.65
C PRO A 55 2.90 -19.43 -11.00
N GLU A 56 1.95 -19.30 -10.08
CA GLU A 56 0.75 -18.47 -10.20
C GLU A 56 1.02 -16.96 -10.28
N ARG A 57 2.24 -16.51 -9.97
CA ARG A 57 2.68 -15.11 -10.10
C ARG A 57 3.26 -14.81 -11.48
N LEU A 58 3.53 -15.82 -12.31
CA LEU A 58 4.17 -15.63 -13.61
C LEU A 58 3.34 -14.71 -14.51
N GLY A 59 3.97 -13.62 -14.98
CA GLY A 59 3.33 -12.62 -15.83
C GLY A 59 2.44 -11.62 -15.10
N LYS A 60 2.28 -11.74 -13.77
CA LYS A 60 1.58 -10.73 -12.97
C LYS A 60 2.50 -9.55 -12.65
N PRO A 61 1.99 -8.30 -12.68
CA PRO A 61 2.72 -7.16 -12.14
C PRO A 61 2.87 -7.26 -10.62
N ASN A 62 3.81 -6.52 -10.05
CA ASN A 62 4.07 -6.48 -8.60
C ASN A 62 2.80 -6.15 -7.79
N ALA A 63 2.01 -5.18 -8.25
CA ALA A 63 0.72 -4.82 -7.67
C ALA A 63 -0.32 -5.97 -7.58
N GLN A 64 -0.12 -7.10 -8.26
CA GLN A 64 -1.00 -8.29 -8.21
C GLN A 64 -0.34 -9.49 -7.50
N ILE A 65 0.70 -9.24 -6.72
CA ILE A 65 1.41 -10.24 -5.95
C ILE A 65 1.20 -9.98 -4.46
N THR A 66 0.75 -11.01 -3.74
CA THR A 66 0.84 -11.08 -2.28
C THR A 66 2.07 -11.90 -1.92
N TYR A 67 3.10 -11.22 -1.43
CA TYR A 67 4.31 -11.86 -0.93
C TYR A 67 4.04 -12.61 0.38
N THR A 68 4.75 -13.70 0.59
CA THR A 68 4.68 -14.51 1.81
C THR A 68 5.43 -13.83 2.96
N ASP A 69 5.10 -14.18 4.20
CA ASP A 69 5.74 -13.62 5.40
C ASP A 69 7.28 -13.74 5.37
N ASP A 70 7.80 -14.85 4.86
CA ASP A 70 9.24 -15.08 4.69
C ASP A 70 9.87 -14.08 3.70
N GLU A 71 9.19 -13.82 2.59
CA GLU A 71 9.63 -12.89 1.55
C GLU A 71 9.59 -11.45 2.08
N ILE A 72 8.50 -11.10 2.78
CA ILE A 72 8.34 -9.80 3.47
C ILE A 72 9.45 -9.59 4.50
N GLN A 73 9.70 -10.58 5.35
CA GLN A 73 10.74 -10.49 6.38
C GLN A 73 12.13 -10.25 5.77
N VAL A 74 12.47 -10.96 4.69
CA VAL A 74 13.75 -10.81 4.00
C VAL A 74 13.85 -9.44 3.31
N ALA A 75 12.78 -8.94 2.69
CA ALA A 75 12.75 -7.59 2.11
C ALA A 75 12.90 -6.50 3.17
N LYS A 76 12.22 -6.64 4.30
CA LYS A 76 12.33 -5.73 5.45
C LYS A 76 13.74 -5.70 6.02
N LEU A 77 14.42 -6.86 6.11
CA LEU A 77 15.83 -6.94 6.55
C LEU A 77 16.80 -6.24 5.59
N ALA A 78 16.47 -6.17 4.29
CA ALA A 78 17.24 -5.39 3.33
C ALA A 78 16.89 -3.90 3.33
N GLY A 79 15.98 -3.45 4.19
CA GLY A 79 15.56 -2.06 4.30
C GLY A 79 14.54 -1.63 3.23
N LYS A 80 13.86 -2.58 2.59
CA LYS A 80 12.75 -2.27 1.67
C LYS A 80 11.50 -1.95 2.46
N TYR A 81 10.67 -1.05 1.93
CA TYR A 81 9.32 -0.82 2.43
C TYR A 81 8.44 -2.02 2.11
N THR A 82 7.78 -2.53 3.15
CA THR A 82 6.86 -3.66 3.09
C THR A 82 5.64 -3.35 3.91
N THR A 83 4.54 -4.03 3.60
CA THR A 83 3.33 -3.99 4.41
C THR A 83 2.96 -5.40 4.86
N GLU A 84 2.25 -5.51 5.96
CA GLU A 84 1.78 -6.80 6.49
C GLU A 84 0.76 -7.53 5.60
N ASP A 85 0.04 -6.84 4.71
CA ASP A 85 -0.87 -7.47 3.75
C ASP A 85 -0.14 -8.10 2.55
N GLY A 86 1.19 -8.07 2.55
CA GLY A 86 2.05 -8.78 1.60
C GLY A 86 2.53 -7.93 0.42
N TYR A 87 2.53 -6.59 0.53
CA TYR A 87 3.11 -5.72 -0.48
C TYR A 87 4.60 -5.47 -0.21
N ILE A 88 5.40 -5.48 -1.27
CA ILE A 88 6.80 -4.98 -1.28
C ILE A 88 6.84 -3.83 -2.28
N PHE A 89 7.36 -2.68 -1.84
CA PHE A 89 7.40 -1.48 -2.67
C PHE A 89 8.23 -1.68 -3.95
N ASP A 90 7.62 -1.36 -5.09
CA ASP A 90 8.30 -1.13 -6.37
C ASP A 90 7.92 0.29 -6.86
N PRO A 91 8.91 1.17 -7.12
CA PRO A 91 8.68 2.46 -7.73
C PRO A 91 7.79 2.43 -8.98
N ARG A 92 7.81 1.33 -9.74
CA ARG A 92 7.02 1.19 -10.97
C ARG A 92 5.52 1.07 -10.72
N ASP A 93 5.11 0.73 -9.50
CA ASP A 93 3.70 0.67 -9.13
C ASP A 93 3.12 2.06 -8.83
N ILE A 94 3.93 3.12 -8.74
CA ILE A 94 3.43 4.45 -8.41
C ILE A 94 2.44 4.93 -9.48
N THR A 95 1.21 5.18 -9.06
CA THR A 95 0.14 5.75 -9.90
C THR A 95 -0.10 7.22 -9.62
N SER A 96 0.28 7.72 -8.45
CA SER A 96 0.14 9.13 -8.07
C SER A 96 1.30 9.59 -7.18
N ASP A 97 1.79 10.80 -7.40
CA ASP A 97 2.59 11.55 -6.43
C ASP A 97 1.65 12.52 -5.73
N GLU A 98 1.53 12.40 -4.40
CA GLU A 98 0.59 13.19 -3.58
C GLU A 98 1.32 14.29 -2.77
N GLY A 99 2.56 14.61 -3.14
CA GLY A 99 3.39 15.59 -2.42
C GLY A 99 4.28 14.92 -1.39
N ASP A 100 3.72 14.56 -0.24
CA ASP A 100 4.45 13.88 0.85
C ASP A 100 4.28 12.36 0.85
N ALA A 101 3.49 11.81 -0.07
CA ALA A 101 3.26 10.38 -0.23
C ALA A 101 3.19 9.97 -1.70
N TYR A 102 3.29 8.66 -1.94
CA TYR A 102 2.98 8.02 -3.20
C TYR A 102 1.75 7.13 -3.05
N VAL A 103 0.96 7.00 -4.12
CA VAL A 103 -0.11 6.01 -4.19
C VAL A 103 0.33 4.85 -5.06
N THR A 104 0.24 3.63 -4.54
CA THR A 104 0.51 2.40 -5.28
C THR A 104 -0.69 1.45 -5.17
N PRO A 105 -1.08 0.73 -6.23
CA PRO A 105 -2.10 -0.29 -6.16
C PRO A 105 -1.54 -1.58 -5.52
N HIS A 106 -2.41 -2.29 -4.79
CA HIS A 106 -2.13 -3.64 -4.31
C HIS A 106 -3.41 -4.45 -4.31
N MET A 107 -3.43 -5.52 -5.11
CA MET A 107 -4.58 -6.39 -5.34
C MET A 107 -5.85 -5.60 -5.72
N THR A 108 -6.76 -5.39 -4.78
CA THR A 108 -8.05 -4.70 -5.00
C THR A 108 -8.12 -3.33 -4.35
N HIS A 109 -7.05 -2.86 -3.71
CA HIS A 109 -6.98 -1.57 -3.03
C HIS A 109 -5.72 -0.80 -3.44
N SER A 110 -5.46 0.31 -2.75
CA SER A 110 -4.24 1.10 -2.94
C SER A 110 -3.65 1.47 -1.58
N HIS A 111 -2.34 1.65 -1.55
CA HIS A 111 -1.59 2.12 -0.40
C HIS A 111 -1.29 3.61 -0.54
N TRP A 112 -1.31 4.30 0.61
CA TRP A 112 -0.78 5.64 0.77
C TRP A 112 0.58 5.56 1.48
N ILE A 113 1.66 5.62 0.71
CA ILE A 113 3.02 5.39 1.19
C ILE A 113 3.70 6.73 1.43
N LYS A 114 3.88 7.11 2.70
CA LYS A 114 4.58 8.35 3.04
C LYS A 114 6.04 8.28 2.57
N LYS A 115 6.55 9.37 1.99
CA LYS A 115 7.92 9.38 1.41
C LYS A 115 9.01 9.24 2.46
N ASP A 116 8.73 9.59 3.72
CA ASP A 116 9.64 9.46 4.86
C ASP A 116 9.71 8.02 5.41
N SER A 117 8.74 7.15 5.09
CA SER A 117 8.80 5.72 5.41
C SER A 117 9.64 4.91 4.42
N LEU A 118 10.00 5.50 3.28
CA LEU A 118 10.89 4.88 2.29
C LEU A 118 12.36 5.09 2.64
N SER A 119 13.18 4.08 2.36
CA SER A 119 14.63 4.23 2.37
C SER A 119 15.08 5.33 1.39
N GLU A 120 16.28 5.88 1.59
CA GLU A 120 16.82 6.92 0.70
C GLU A 120 16.88 6.44 -0.76
N ALA A 121 17.29 5.20 -0.99
CA ALA A 121 17.37 4.59 -2.31
C ALA A 121 15.99 4.42 -2.96
N GLU A 122 14.99 3.92 -2.21
CA GLU A 122 13.61 3.80 -2.70
C GLU A 122 13.02 5.16 -3.03
N ARG A 123 13.23 6.16 -2.17
CA ARG A 123 12.75 7.53 -2.40
C ARG A 123 13.37 8.14 -3.65
N ALA A 124 14.67 7.95 -3.87
CA ALA A 124 15.35 8.43 -5.06
C ALA A 124 14.83 7.74 -6.34
N ALA A 125 14.63 6.42 -6.31
CA ALA A 125 14.08 5.66 -7.42
C ALA A 125 12.62 6.05 -7.72
N ALA A 126 11.80 6.21 -6.68
CA ALA A 126 10.42 6.68 -6.77
C ALA A 126 10.33 8.08 -7.37
N GLN A 127 11.18 9.01 -6.93
CA GLN A 127 11.23 10.37 -7.48
C GLN A 127 11.63 10.37 -8.96
N ALA A 128 12.61 9.55 -9.34
CA ALA A 128 13.02 9.42 -10.73
C ALA A 128 11.89 8.85 -11.61
N TYR A 129 11.19 7.81 -11.13
CA TYR A 129 10.08 7.19 -11.83
C TYR A 129 8.88 8.15 -11.97
N ALA A 130 8.48 8.81 -10.89
CA ALA A 130 7.39 9.79 -10.91
C ALA A 130 7.69 10.92 -11.93
N LYS A 131 8.92 11.43 -11.94
CA LYS A 131 9.38 12.42 -12.93
C LYS A 131 9.33 11.89 -14.36
N GLU A 132 9.77 10.66 -14.59
CA GLU A 132 9.71 10.00 -15.91
C GLU A 132 8.26 9.89 -16.41
N LYS A 133 7.33 9.51 -15.53
CA LYS A 133 5.91 9.36 -15.83
C LYS A 133 5.12 10.67 -15.85
N GLY A 134 5.76 11.79 -15.51
CA GLY A 134 5.09 13.08 -15.40
C GLY A 134 4.06 13.13 -14.27
N LEU A 135 4.21 12.28 -13.25
CA LEU A 135 3.41 12.31 -12.04
C LEU A 135 3.89 13.48 -11.20
N THR A 136 3.12 14.56 -11.22
CA THR A 136 3.40 15.76 -10.45
C THR A 136 2.54 15.81 -9.19
N PRO A 137 3.09 16.23 -8.05
CA PRO A 137 2.30 16.42 -6.84
C PRO A 137 1.16 17.44 -7.08
N PRO A 138 0.05 17.35 -6.33
CA PRO A 138 -1.01 18.34 -6.38
C PRO A 138 -0.43 19.74 -6.15
N SER A 139 -0.90 20.73 -6.90
CA SER A 139 -0.40 22.10 -6.76
C SER A 139 -0.66 22.62 -5.35
N THR A 140 0.40 23.05 -4.66
CA THR A 140 0.31 23.68 -3.34
C THR A 140 -0.36 25.05 -3.37
N ASP A 141 -0.58 25.63 -4.57
CA ASP A 141 -1.29 26.90 -4.75
C ASP A 141 -2.78 26.83 -4.34
N HIS A 142 -3.29 25.64 -4.00
CA HIS A 142 -4.63 25.46 -3.43
C HIS A 142 -4.68 25.42 -1.90
N GLN A 143 -3.55 25.61 -1.21
CA GLN A 143 -3.54 25.72 0.26
C GLN A 143 -3.94 27.11 0.77
N ASP A 144 -4.12 28.10 -0.12
CA ASP A 144 -4.71 29.38 0.26
C ASP A 144 -5.71 29.85 -0.82
N SER A 145 -6.91 30.21 -0.37
CA SER A 145 -8.05 30.73 -1.15
C SER A 145 -8.85 29.76 -2.04
N GLY A 146 -10.10 29.49 -1.61
CA GLY A 146 -11.07 28.74 -2.39
C GLY A 146 -11.47 29.42 -3.69
N ASN A 147 -11.42 28.68 -4.80
CA ASN A 147 -12.36 28.87 -5.93
C ASN A 147 -12.36 27.75 -6.99
N THR A 148 -11.86 26.55 -6.68
CA THR A 148 -12.31 25.36 -7.40
C THR A 148 -13.35 24.72 -6.49
N GLU A 149 -14.63 24.98 -6.74
CA GLU A 149 -15.69 24.31 -5.99
C GLU A 149 -15.45 22.80 -6.10
N ALA A 150 -15.17 22.14 -4.97
CA ALA A 150 -15.15 20.69 -4.90
C ALA A 150 -16.44 20.18 -5.55
N LYS A 151 -16.33 19.16 -6.41
CA LYS A 151 -17.47 18.54 -7.11
C LYS A 151 -17.71 17.14 -6.55
N GLY A 152 -18.85 16.55 -6.92
CA GLY A 152 -19.13 15.15 -6.62
C GLY A 152 -19.09 14.81 -5.12
N ALA A 153 -18.48 13.69 -4.80
CA ALA A 153 -18.37 13.14 -3.45
C ALA A 153 -17.58 14.04 -2.50
N GLU A 154 -16.54 14.73 -2.97
CA GLU A 154 -15.78 15.67 -2.13
C GLU A 154 -16.65 16.87 -1.74
N ALA A 155 -17.46 17.39 -2.67
CA ALA A 155 -18.45 18.43 -2.38
C ALA A 155 -19.47 17.99 -1.33
N ILE A 156 -19.89 16.72 -1.40
CA ILE A 156 -20.78 16.10 -0.41
C ILE A 156 -20.09 16.10 0.95
N TYR A 157 -18.88 15.53 1.05
CA TYR A 157 -18.13 15.47 2.31
C TYR A 157 -17.93 16.86 2.93
N ASN A 158 -17.60 17.86 2.11
CA ASN A 158 -17.40 19.23 2.58
C ASN A 158 -18.68 19.86 3.11
N ARG A 159 -19.83 19.68 2.44
CA ARG A 159 -21.11 20.28 2.87
C ARG A 159 -21.78 19.58 4.04
N VAL A 160 -21.66 18.26 4.15
CA VAL A 160 -22.42 17.50 5.16
C VAL A 160 -21.92 17.83 6.56
N LYS A 161 -22.86 17.85 7.51
CA LYS A 161 -22.54 17.94 8.93
C LYS A 161 -22.19 16.54 9.45
N ALA A 162 -21.10 16.44 10.23
CA ALA A 162 -20.72 15.24 10.95
C ALA A 162 -21.90 14.65 11.75
N ALA A 163 -22.25 13.39 11.48
CA ALA A 163 -23.30 12.65 12.19
C ALA A 163 -23.16 11.13 11.99
N LYS A 164 -23.38 10.34 13.05
CA LYS A 164 -23.44 8.86 12.97
C LYS A 164 -24.76 8.40 12.32
N LYS A 165 -24.84 8.43 10.99
CA LYS A 165 -26.04 8.07 10.21
C LYS A 165 -26.07 6.59 9.81
N VAL A 166 -24.90 6.05 9.45
CA VAL A 166 -24.74 4.65 9.06
C VAL A 166 -24.26 3.84 10.28
N PRO A 167 -24.94 2.74 10.64
CA PRO A 167 -24.47 1.81 11.68
C PRO A 167 -23.09 1.23 11.37
N LEU A 168 -22.27 0.99 12.41
CA LEU A 168 -20.88 0.52 12.25
C LEU A 168 -20.77 -0.81 11.50
N ASP A 169 -21.68 -1.75 11.77
CA ASP A 169 -21.77 -3.06 11.10
C ASP A 169 -22.21 -2.96 9.62
N ARG A 170 -22.60 -1.77 9.18
CA ARG A 170 -23.01 -1.46 7.80
C ARG A 170 -22.02 -0.53 7.10
N MET A 171 -20.97 -0.05 7.79
CA MET A 171 -19.94 0.80 7.19
C MET A 171 -19.08 -0.03 6.23
N PRO A 172 -19.02 0.31 4.94
CA PRO A 172 -18.21 -0.42 3.98
C PRO A 172 -16.75 0.06 4.01
N TYR A 173 -15.86 -0.78 3.48
CA TYR A 173 -14.47 -0.46 3.15
C TYR A 173 -13.62 0.10 4.29
N ASN A 174 -13.96 -0.22 5.55
CA ASN A 174 -13.24 0.26 6.73
C ASN A 174 -13.25 1.80 6.88
N LEU A 175 -14.19 2.49 6.22
CA LEU A 175 -14.27 3.95 6.17
C LEU A 175 -14.47 4.62 7.54
N GLN A 176 -15.05 3.91 8.51
CA GLN A 176 -15.16 4.35 9.90
C GLN A 176 -13.80 4.57 10.58
N TYR A 177 -12.73 4.00 10.04
CA TYR A 177 -11.37 4.13 10.57
C TYR A 177 -10.54 5.23 9.90
N THR A 178 -11.14 6.01 9.00
CA THR A 178 -10.48 7.14 8.35
C THR A 178 -9.92 8.11 9.41
N VAL A 179 -8.65 8.48 9.26
CA VAL A 179 -7.95 9.37 10.20
C VAL A 179 -7.74 10.76 9.66
N GLU A 180 -7.67 10.90 8.35
CA GLU A 180 -7.37 12.14 7.67
C GLU A 180 -8.07 12.18 6.31
N VAL A 181 -8.41 13.38 5.87
CA VAL A 181 -8.79 13.64 4.48
C VAL A 181 -7.73 14.54 3.87
N LYS A 182 -7.09 14.08 2.80
CA LYS A 182 -5.95 14.75 2.18
C LYS A 182 -5.96 14.54 0.68
N ASN A 183 -5.74 15.61 -0.10
CA ASN A 183 -5.73 15.58 -1.57
C ASN A 183 -6.92 14.81 -2.17
N GLY A 184 -8.15 15.12 -1.72
CA GLY A 184 -9.36 14.43 -2.17
C GLY A 184 -9.43 12.94 -1.80
N SER A 185 -8.61 12.47 -0.86
CA SER A 185 -8.54 11.07 -0.43
C SER A 185 -8.86 10.90 1.04
N LEU A 186 -9.59 9.84 1.37
CA LEU A 186 -9.80 9.34 2.73
C LEU A 186 -8.63 8.42 3.09
N ILE A 187 -7.87 8.75 4.14
CA ILE A 187 -6.68 8.02 4.56
C ILE A 187 -7.02 7.09 5.72
N ILE A 188 -6.77 5.78 5.54
CA ILE A 188 -7.24 4.72 6.45
C ILE A 188 -6.02 3.89 6.88
N PRO A 189 -5.49 4.06 8.10
CA PRO A 189 -4.37 3.27 8.58
C PRO A 189 -4.82 1.85 8.95
N HIS A 190 -3.91 0.91 8.72
CA HIS A 190 -4.07 -0.51 9.00
C HIS A 190 -2.70 -1.08 9.37
N TYR A 191 -2.53 -1.42 10.64
CA TYR A 191 -1.26 -1.87 11.21
C TYR A 191 -0.08 -0.97 10.82
N ASP A 192 0.83 -1.45 9.97
CA ASP A 192 2.06 -0.78 9.57
C ASP A 192 1.95 0.09 8.31
N HIS A 193 0.77 0.20 7.69
CA HIS A 193 0.58 0.95 6.45
C HIS A 193 -0.73 1.74 6.43
N TYR A 194 -0.94 2.46 5.33
CA TYR A 194 -2.18 3.18 5.05
C TYR A 194 -2.78 2.68 3.75
N HIS A 195 -4.10 2.53 3.75
CA HIS A 195 -4.91 2.50 2.55
C HIS A 195 -5.48 3.88 2.25
N ASN A 196 -5.99 4.06 1.03
CA ASN A 196 -6.74 5.25 0.67
C ASN A 196 -7.94 4.96 -0.21
N ILE A 197 -8.95 5.83 -0.13
CA ILE A 197 -10.09 5.87 -1.07
C ILE A 197 -10.24 7.31 -1.56
N LYS A 198 -10.12 7.54 -2.87
CA LYS A 198 -10.35 8.87 -3.47
C LYS A 198 -11.85 9.17 -3.52
N PHE A 199 -12.25 10.42 -3.27
CA PHE A 199 -13.63 10.85 -3.45
C PHE A 199 -14.12 10.62 -4.88
N GLU A 200 -13.26 10.89 -5.87
CA GLU A 200 -13.53 10.66 -7.29
C GLU A 200 -13.96 9.21 -7.59
N TRP A 201 -13.48 8.23 -6.82
CA TRP A 201 -13.87 6.83 -7.03
C TRP A 201 -15.33 6.54 -6.63
N PHE A 202 -15.96 7.38 -5.79
CA PHE A 202 -17.40 7.33 -5.58
C PHE A 202 -18.15 7.94 -6.77
N ASP A 203 -17.60 9.00 -7.38
CA ASP A 203 -18.19 9.65 -8.54
C ASP A 203 -18.13 8.78 -9.80
N GLU A 204 -17.08 7.95 -9.91
CA GLU A 204 -16.90 6.93 -10.95
C GLU A 204 -17.74 5.65 -10.71
N GLY A 205 -18.40 5.53 -9.56
CA GLY A 205 -19.19 4.35 -9.19
C GLY A 205 -18.36 3.12 -8.81
N LEU A 206 -17.08 3.28 -8.48
CA LEU A 206 -16.22 2.21 -7.98
C LEU A 206 -16.51 1.91 -6.49
N TYR A 207 -16.98 2.91 -5.76
CA TYR A 207 -17.36 2.81 -4.35
C TYR A 207 -18.77 3.38 -4.15
N GLU A 208 -19.55 2.73 -3.29
CA GLU A 208 -20.95 3.09 -3.09
C GLU A 208 -21.33 3.14 -1.61
N ALA A 209 -22.40 3.86 -1.32
CA ALA A 209 -23.04 3.80 -0.01
C ALA A 209 -23.67 2.43 0.24
N PRO A 210 -23.69 1.94 1.49
CA PRO A 210 -24.33 0.66 1.79
C PRO A 210 -25.83 0.72 1.50
N LYS A 211 -26.40 -0.41 1.04
CA LYS A 211 -27.82 -0.49 0.66
C LYS A 211 -28.75 0.11 1.72
N GLY A 212 -29.57 1.07 1.29
CA GLY A 212 -30.53 1.77 2.14
C GLY A 212 -30.02 3.09 2.75
N TYR A 213 -28.79 3.48 2.45
CA TYR A 213 -28.20 4.75 2.84
C TYR A 213 -27.76 5.55 1.61
N THR A 214 -27.75 6.87 1.75
CA THR A 214 -27.22 7.76 0.70
C THR A 214 -25.70 7.94 0.86
N LEU A 215 -25.04 8.43 -0.19
CA LEU A 215 -23.64 8.84 -0.09
C LEU A 215 -23.45 9.96 0.94
N GLU A 216 -24.44 10.84 1.13
CA GLU A 216 -24.42 11.85 2.19
C GLU A 216 -24.41 11.22 3.58
N ASP A 217 -25.22 10.19 3.83
CA ASP A 217 -25.25 9.50 5.13
C ASP A 217 -23.92 8.83 5.43
N LEU A 218 -23.33 8.16 4.43
CA LEU A 218 -22.02 7.54 4.56
C LEU A 218 -20.94 8.58 4.88
N LEU A 219 -20.82 9.63 4.06
CA LEU A 219 -19.78 10.64 4.22
C LEU A 219 -19.98 11.49 5.48
N ALA A 220 -21.21 11.73 5.92
CA ALA A 220 -21.49 12.36 7.22
C ALA A 220 -20.99 11.51 8.40
N THR A 221 -21.09 10.18 8.27
CA THR A 221 -20.61 9.23 9.27
C THR A 221 -19.08 9.15 9.28
N VAL A 222 -18.45 9.11 8.11
CA VAL A 222 -16.98 9.19 7.99
C VAL A 222 -16.47 10.49 8.60
N LYS A 223 -17.07 11.63 8.24
CA LYS A 223 -16.70 12.95 8.75
C LYS A 223 -16.81 13.02 10.27
N TYR A 224 -17.83 12.38 10.86
CA TYR A 224 -17.95 12.30 12.31
C TYR A 224 -16.71 11.68 12.96
N TYR A 225 -16.24 10.53 12.48
CA TYR A 225 -15.08 9.85 13.08
C TYR A 225 -13.74 10.51 12.77
N VAL A 226 -13.65 11.27 11.67
CA VAL A 226 -12.48 12.14 11.40
C VAL A 226 -12.45 13.31 12.39
N GLU A 227 -13.57 13.98 12.63
CA GLU A 227 -13.66 15.13 13.55
C GLU A 227 -13.66 14.75 15.04
N HIS A 228 -13.99 13.49 15.38
CA HIS A 228 -14.07 12.97 16.75
C HIS A 228 -13.16 11.75 16.91
N PRO A 229 -11.83 11.89 16.83
CA PRO A 229 -10.90 10.75 16.82
C PRO A 229 -10.98 9.87 18.07
N ASN A 230 -11.35 10.45 19.22
CA ASN A 230 -11.55 9.71 20.48
C ASN A 230 -12.81 8.81 20.46
N GLU A 231 -13.73 9.03 19.52
CA GLU A 231 -14.94 8.23 19.32
C GLU A 231 -14.83 7.26 18.14
N ARG A 232 -13.70 7.24 17.43
CA ARG A 232 -13.44 6.27 16.37
C ARG A 232 -13.56 4.85 16.96
N PRO A 233 -14.28 3.93 16.29
CA PRO A 233 -14.47 2.59 16.81
C PRO A 233 -13.13 1.87 17.01
N HIS A 234 -13.10 0.99 18.01
CA HIS A 234 -11.98 0.08 18.21
C HIS A 234 -11.96 -0.98 17.10
N SER A 235 -10.76 -1.37 16.67
CA SER A 235 -10.54 -2.46 15.74
C SER A 235 -9.66 -3.50 16.41
N ASP A 236 -10.11 -4.75 16.42
CA ASP A 236 -9.28 -5.90 16.83
C ASP A 236 -8.27 -6.30 15.75
N ASN A 237 -8.37 -5.71 14.54
CA ASN A 237 -7.53 -6.00 13.38
C ASN A 237 -6.76 -4.75 12.91
N GLY A 238 -6.17 -4.01 13.85
CA GLY A 238 -5.16 -2.98 13.55
C GLY A 238 -5.61 -1.74 12.79
N PHE A 239 -6.90 -1.56 12.52
CA PHE A 239 -7.40 -0.36 11.82
C PHE A 239 -7.54 0.85 12.75
N GLY A 240 -7.40 2.05 12.17
CA GLY A 240 -7.71 3.30 12.87
C GLY A 240 -6.79 3.52 14.07
N ASN A 241 -7.36 3.76 15.25
CA ASN A 241 -6.57 4.03 16.47
C ASN A 241 -5.80 2.80 16.97
N ALA A 242 -6.00 1.62 16.38
CA ALA A 242 -5.26 0.40 16.71
C ALA A 242 -4.04 0.17 15.80
N SER A 243 -3.80 1.05 14.82
CA SER A 243 -2.62 1.00 13.94
C SER A 243 -1.36 1.55 14.61
N ASP A 244 -0.20 1.30 14.01
CA ASP A 244 1.10 1.83 14.46
C ASP A 244 1.30 3.34 14.14
N HIS A 245 0.26 3.98 13.61
CA HIS A 245 0.30 5.27 12.94
C HIS A 245 -0.50 6.39 13.62
N VAL A 246 -1.20 6.09 14.72
CA VAL A 246 -2.16 6.99 15.40
C VAL A 246 -1.91 7.06 16.91
#